data_AF-A0A0T2IDG1-F1
#
_entry.id   AF-A0A0T2IDG1-F1
#
_cell.length_a   1.000
_cell.length_b   1.000
_cell.length_c   1.000
_cell.angle_alpha   90.00
_cell.angle_beta   90.00
_cell.angle_gamma   90.00
#
_symmetry.space_group_name_H-M   'P 1'
#
loop_
_entity.id
_entity.type
_entity.pdbx_description
1 polymer ?
#
loop_
_entity_poly.entity_id
_entity_poly.type
_entity_poly.pdbx_seq_one_letter_code
_entity_poly.pdbx_strand_id
1 'polypeptide(L)'
;MDNVPGTRSGPPTLGAMTTAASTGATPQPSSRLTSHPAPVSTRIEVSGSEVAALGVALSHVATDLQWHAAEVADRAWALGVGHSTAALGDVLGDFEHRRLVLGRALDDLAVAARRAGGLYVEVEAAVGGMVDAGRTT
;
A
#
# COMPACT_ATOMS: atom_id res chain seq x y z
N MET A 1 69.29 -19.33 -6.67
CA MET A 1 68.44 -20.25 -5.89
C MET A 1 67.00 -19.81 -6.08
N ASP A 2 66.52 -19.73 -7.32
CA ASP A 2 66.23 -20.81 -8.29
C ASP A 2 64.79 -21.30 -8.03
N ASN A 3 63.81 -20.78 -8.76
CA ASN A 3 63.39 -21.10 -10.14
C ASN A 3 62.23 -22.11 -10.13
N VAL A 4 61.20 -21.73 -10.89
CA VAL A 4 59.87 -22.32 -11.09
C VAL A 4 60.00 -23.64 -11.89
N PRO A 5 58.96 -24.51 -11.94
CA PRO A 5 58.21 -24.54 -13.21
C PRO A 5 56.71 -24.80 -13.03
N GLY A 6 55.91 -24.03 -13.79
CA GLY A 6 54.58 -24.43 -14.21
C GLY A 6 54.64 -25.17 -15.55
N THR A 7 53.70 -26.11 -15.74
CA THR A 7 53.32 -26.71 -17.03
C THR A 7 51.83 -27.07 -16.92
N ARG A 8 50.91 -26.34 -17.56
CA ARG A 8 50.30 -26.59 -18.89
C ARG A 8 49.75 -28.02 -19.09
N SER A 9 48.43 -28.13 -19.22
CA SER A 9 47.68 -29.01 -20.14
C SER A 9 46.19 -28.72 -19.91
N GLY A 10 45.40 -28.14 -20.81
CA GLY A 10 45.06 -28.64 -22.14
C GLY A 10 43.59 -29.11 -22.11
N PRO A 11 42.68 -28.60 -22.95
CA PRO A 11 41.26 -28.96 -22.89
C PRO A 11 41.02 -30.34 -23.54
N PRO A 12 40.02 -31.14 -23.11
CA PRO A 12 39.59 -32.27 -23.90
C PRO A 12 38.80 -31.80 -25.13
N THR A 13 39.36 -32.18 -26.26
CA THR A 13 38.91 -32.06 -27.64
C THR A 13 37.53 -32.64 -27.91
N LEU A 14 36.83 -31.97 -28.84
CA LEU A 14 35.64 -32.40 -29.58
C LEU A 14 35.71 -33.87 -30.05
N GLY A 15 34.65 -34.61 -29.78
CA GLY A 15 34.37 -35.91 -30.39
C GLY A 15 32.88 -36.03 -30.74
N ALA A 16 32.64 -36.45 -31.98
CA ALA A 16 31.38 -36.90 -32.57
C ALA A 16 30.35 -35.83 -33.00
N MET A 17 30.54 -35.35 -34.23
CA MET A 17 29.42 -35.11 -35.15
C MET A 17 28.57 -36.38 -35.27
N THR A 18 27.29 -36.29 -34.98
CA THR A 18 26.26 -37.12 -35.60
C THR A 18 25.08 -36.21 -35.91
N THR A 19 24.96 -35.93 -37.19
CA THR A 19 23.80 -35.29 -37.81
C THR A 19 22.68 -36.32 -37.87
N ALA A 20 21.60 -36.07 -37.15
CA ALA A 20 20.30 -36.66 -37.46
C ALA A 20 19.26 -35.56 -37.32
N ALA A 21 18.68 -35.18 -38.46
CA ALA A 21 17.55 -34.27 -38.55
C ALA A 21 16.40 -34.83 -37.71
N SER A 22 15.92 -34.05 -36.74
CA SER A 22 14.66 -34.31 -36.05
C SER A 22 13.74 -33.13 -36.28
N THR A 23 12.65 -33.45 -36.96
CA THR A 23 11.57 -32.62 -37.45
C THR A 23 11.06 -31.67 -36.37
N GLY A 24 11.02 -30.37 -36.71
CA GLY A 24 10.49 -29.33 -35.86
C GLY A 24 9.02 -29.57 -35.49
N ALA A 25 8.76 -29.67 -34.20
CA ALA A 25 7.46 -29.42 -33.59
C ALA A 25 7.72 -28.52 -32.38
N THR A 26 7.60 -27.21 -32.61
CA THR A 26 7.61 -26.20 -31.53
C THR A 26 6.40 -26.46 -30.64
N PRO A 27 6.56 -26.72 -29.33
CA PRO A 27 5.42 -26.67 -28.44
C PRO A 27 4.97 -25.21 -28.34
N GLN A 28 3.81 -24.90 -28.91
CA GLN A 28 3.15 -23.62 -28.64
C GLN A 28 2.94 -23.49 -27.13
N PRO A 29 3.37 -22.40 -26.49
CA PRO A 29 2.88 -22.10 -25.16
C PRO A 29 1.37 -21.89 -25.28
N SER A 30 0.60 -22.78 -24.65
CA SER A 30 -0.83 -22.58 -24.47
C SER A 30 -1.02 -21.33 -23.61
N SER A 31 -1.17 -20.17 -24.26
CA SER A 31 -1.62 -18.93 -23.63
C SER A 31 -3.07 -19.13 -23.21
N ARG A 32 -3.29 -19.84 -22.09
CA ARG A 32 -4.50 -19.66 -21.31
C ARG A 32 -4.44 -18.23 -20.79
N LEU A 33 -5.03 -17.31 -21.54
CA LEU A 33 -5.66 -16.13 -20.98
C LEU A 33 -6.66 -16.65 -19.95
N THR A 34 -6.20 -16.85 -18.72
CA THR A 34 -7.08 -16.98 -17.58
C THR A 34 -7.82 -15.65 -17.54
N SER A 35 -9.05 -15.64 -18.06
CA SER A 35 -9.97 -14.54 -17.85
C SER A 35 -10.06 -14.37 -16.34
N HIS A 36 -9.38 -13.36 -15.80
CA HIS A 36 -9.54 -13.01 -14.41
C HIS A 36 -11.02 -12.66 -14.26
N PRO A 37 -11.80 -13.36 -13.43
CA PRO A 37 -13.17 -12.95 -13.19
C PRO A 37 -13.11 -11.48 -12.77
N ALA A 38 -13.88 -10.63 -13.46
CA ALA A 38 -13.95 -9.21 -13.11
C ALA A 38 -14.20 -9.11 -11.61
N PRO A 39 -13.50 -8.23 -10.87
CA PRO A 39 -13.71 -8.10 -9.45
C PRO A 39 -15.20 -7.85 -9.22
N VAL A 40 -15.85 -8.76 -8.49
CA VAL A 40 -17.25 -8.60 -8.11
C VAL A 40 -17.29 -7.32 -7.28
N SER A 41 -17.75 -6.24 -7.92
CA SER A 41 -17.72 -4.92 -7.32
C SER A 41 -18.88 -4.85 -6.36
N THR A 42 -18.61 -4.97 -5.07
CA THR A 42 -19.63 -4.72 -4.05
C THR A 42 -20.06 -3.27 -4.17
N ARG A 43 -21.32 -3.04 -4.56
CA ARG A 43 -21.91 -1.70 -4.59
C ARG A 43 -22.36 -1.36 -3.18
N ILE A 44 -21.78 -0.30 -2.62
CA ILE A 44 -22.16 0.27 -1.33
C ILE A 44 -22.79 1.63 -1.62
N GLU A 45 -24.03 1.82 -1.18
CA GLU A 45 -24.75 3.09 -1.31
C GLU A 45 -24.64 3.83 0.02
N VAL A 46 -24.13 5.06 -0.03
CA VAL A 46 -23.87 5.89 1.15
C VAL A 46 -24.35 7.30 0.82
N SER A 47 -25.10 7.91 1.73
CA SER A 47 -25.57 9.29 1.57
C SER A 47 -24.43 10.30 1.75
N GLY A 48 -24.57 11.48 1.12
CA GLY A 48 -23.59 12.56 1.26
C GLY A 48 -23.39 13.00 2.73
N SER A 49 -24.45 12.98 3.53
CA SER A 49 -24.38 13.31 4.97
C SER A 49 -23.59 12.26 5.76
N GLU A 50 -23.74 10.97 5.45
CA GLU A 50 -22.93 9.90 6.07
C GLU A 50 -21.45 10.03 5.70
N VAL A 51 -21.13 10.37 4.45
CA VAL A 51 -19.74 10.63 4.02
C VAL A 51 -19.15 11.84 4.76
N ALA A 52 -19.94 12.90 4.95
CA ALA A 52 -19.50 14.05 5.73
C ALA A 52 -19.27 13.71 7.21
N ALA A 53 -20.18 12.94 7.82
CA ALA A 53 -20.06 12.47 9.20
C ALA A 53 -18.84 11.56 9.40
N LEU A 54 -18.55 10.68 8.43
CA LEU A 54 -17.32 9.88 8.43
C LEU A 54 -16.08 10.78 8.45
N GLY A 55 -16.07 11.85 7.66
CA GLY A 55 -14.98 12.81 7.68
C GLY A 55 -14.79 13.51 9.05
N VAL A 56 -15.85 13.69 9.84
CA VAL A 56 -15.70 14.20 11.23
C VAL A 56 -15.08 13.13 12.14
N ALA A 57 -15.58 11.89 12.07
CA ALA A 57 -15.05 10.78 12.86
C ALA A 57 -13.56 10.54 12.58
N LEU A 58 -13.15 10.59 11.31
CA LEU A 58 -11.75 10.43 10.91
C LEU A 58 -10.85 11.52 11.49
N SER A 59 -11.31 12.78 11.55
CA SER A 59 -10.52 13.84 12.19
C SER A 59 -10.35 13.67 13.69
N HIS A 60 -11.33 13.08 14.39
CA HIS A 60 -11.18 12.76 15.81
C HIS A 60 -10.10 11.69 16.00
N VAL A 61 -10.14 10.61 15.21
CA VAL A 61 -9.11 9.56 15.26
C VAL A 61 -7.73 10.11 14.91
N ALA A 62 -7.63 10.97 13.89
CA ALA A 62 -6.37 11.64 13.55
C ALA A 62 -5.83 12.49 14.71
N THR A 63 -6.70 13.19 15.43
CA THR A 63 -6.33 14.00 16.61
C THR A 63 -5.86 13.13 17.78
N ASP A 64 -6.58 12.04 18.08
CA ASP A 64 -6.20 11.09 19.12
C ASP A 64 -4.83 10.45 18.83
N LEU A 65 -4.61 10.09 17.56
CA LEU A 65 -3.34 9.59 17.06
C LEU A 65 -2.22 10.64 17.03
N GLN A 66 -2.49 11.92 17.28
CA GLN A 66 -1.44 12.92 17.50
C GLN A 66 -1.13 13.05 19.00
N TRP A 67 -2.16 13.03 19.86
CA TRP A 67 -2.04 13.27 21.30
C TRP A 67 -1.28 12.20 22.10
N HIS A 68 -1.39 10.92 21.74
CA HIS A 68 -0.86 9.79 22.54
C HIS A 68 0.68 9.54 22.48
N ALA A 69 1.49 10.52 22.06
CA ALA A 69 2.94 10.36 21.88
C ALA A 69 3.75 10.34 23.19
N ALA A 70 3.32 11.18 24.14
CA ALA A 70 4.25 11.68 25.16
C ALA A 70 4.61 10.63 26.21
N GLU A 71 3.70 9.72 26.57
CA GLU A 71 3.89 8.83 27.72
C GLU A 71 4.90 7.70 27.52
N VAL A 72 5.13 7.24 26.29
CA VAL A 72 5.91 6.01 26.06
C VAL A 72 7.42 6.31 26.04
N ALA A 73 7.82 7.40 25.38
CA ALA A 73 9.21 7.86 25.41
C ALA A 73 9.64 8.24 26.83
N ASP A 74 8.74 8.84 27.60
CA ASP A 74 8.96 9.26 28.99
C ASP A 74 9.11 8.09 29.96
N ARG A 75 8.89 6.83 29.55
CA ARG A 75 9.09 5.64 30.38
C ARG A 75 10.32 4.82 29.96
N ALA A 76 10.96 5.14 28.83
CA ALA A 76 12.08 4.39 28.29
C ALA A 76 13.34 4.42 29.20
N TRP A 77 13.51 5.48 30.00
CA TRP A 77 14.61 5.59 30.97
C TRP A 77 14.59 4.49 32.05
N ALA A 78 13.43 3.86 32.31
CA ALA A 78 13.30 2.83 33.32
C ALA A 78 14.02 1.51 32.98
N LEU A 79 14.47 1.34 31.74
CA LEU A 79 15.13 0.11 31.26
C LEU A 79 16.65 0.11 31.45
N GLY A 80 17.23 1.21 31.94
CA GLY A 80 18.68 1.35 32.15
C GLY A 80 19.45 1.60 30.85
N VAL A 81 20.78 1.46 30.90
CA VAL A 81 21.67 1.65 29.74
C VAL A 81 22.05 0.30 29.12
N GLY A 82 22.02 0.21 27.79
CA GLY A 82 22.45 -0.99 27.07
C GLY A 82 21.83 -1.14 25.68
N HIS A 83 22.21 -2.23 25.00
CA HIS A 83 21.74 -2.55 23.65
C HIS A 83 20.22 -2.70 23.57
N SER A 84 19.57 -3.24 24.61
CA SER A 84 18.12 -3.39 24.66
C SER A 84 17.40 -2.04 24.72
N THR A 85 17.97 -1.06 25.42
CA THR A 85 17.41 0.30 25.50
C THR A 85 17.52 1.02 24.16
N ALA A 86 18.66 0.86 23.46
CA ALA A 86 18.85 1.42 22.12
C ALA A 86 17.86 0.79 21.12
N ALA A 87 17.76 -0.55 21.10
CA ALA A 87 16.82 -1.26 20.24
C ALA A 87 15.36 -0.89 20.51
N LEU A 88 14.99 -0.69 21.78
CA LEU A 88 13.65 -0.20 22.11
C LEU A 88 13.43 1.25 21.64
N GLY A 89 14.44 2.11 21.79
CA GLY A 89 14.39 3.48 21.29
C GLY A 89 14.09 3.54 19.79
N ASP A 90 14.75 2.69 19.00
CA ASP A 90 14.51 2.57 17.56
C ASP A 90 13.08 2.12 17.27
N VAL A 91 12.58 1.07 17.94
CA VAL A 91 11.22 0.56 17.77
C VAL A 91 10.17 1.61 18.14
N LEU A 92 10.35 2.32 19.26
CA LEU A 92 9.44 3.36 19.69
C LEU A 92 9.46 4.58 18.77
N GLY A 93 10.65 4.95 18.26
CA GLY A 93 10.80 6.00 17.26
C GLY A 93 10.09 5.67 15.95
N ASP A 94 10.27 4.45 15.44
CA ASP A 94 9.58 3.95 14.24
C ASP A 94 8.06 3.91 14.44
N PHE A 95 7.61 3.43 15.60
CA PHE A 95 6.19 3.43 15.94
C PHE A 95 5.61 4.84 15.97
N GLU A 96 6.28 5.77 16.65
CA GLU A 96 5.87 7.17 16.74
C GLU A 96 5.79 7.81 15.35
N HIS A 97 6.81 7.57 14.52
CA HIS A 97 6.83 8.05 13.14
C HIS A 97 5.63 7.53 12.33
N ARG A 98 5.38 6.20 12.35
CA ARG A 98 4.26 5.60 11.61
C ARG A 98 2.91 6.10 12.11
N ARG A 99 2.77 6.29 13.43
CA ARG A 99 1.55 6.84 14.05
C ARG A 99 1.26 8.25 13.54
N LEU A 100 2.26 9.12 13.51
CA LEU A 100 2.12 10.49 13.00
C LEU A 100 1.79 10.52 11.50
N VAL A 101 2.43 9.65 10.71
CA VAL A 101 2.15 9.52 9.28
C VAL A 101 0.70 9.07 9.05
N LEU A 102 0.23 8.07 9.81
CA LEU A 102 -1.15 7.61 9.75
C LEU A 102 -2.13 8.71 10.17
N GLY A 103 -1.84 9.43 11.25
CA GLY A 103 -2.66 10.55 11.72
C GLY A 103 -2.84 11.62 10.65
N ARG A 104 -1.77 12.00 9.94
CA ARG A 104 -1.85 12.96 8.81
C ARG A 104 -2.68 12.42 7.65
N ALA A 105 -2.46 11.16 7.25
CA ALA A 105 -3.22 10.55 6.17
C ALA A 105 -4.73 10.47 6.49
N LEU A 106 -5.08 10.22 7.76
CA LEU A 106 -6.47 10.22 8.21
C LEU A 106 -7.09 11.61 8.22
N ASP A 107 -6.31 12.65 8.56
CA ASP A 107 -6.79 14.04 8.49
C ASP A 107 -7.00 14.50 7.04
N ASP A 108 -6.10 14.16 6.13
CA ASP A 108 -6.28 14.42 4.69
C ASP A 108 -7.54 13.74 4.15
N LEU A 109 -7.74 12.46 4.52
CA LEU A 109 -8.94 11.72 4.16
C LEU A 109 -10.20 12.34 4.79
N ALA A 110 -10.11 12.81 6.03
CA ALA A 110 -11.20 13.48 6.74
C ALA A 110 -11.64 14.75 5.99
N VAL A 111 -10.69 15.58 5.55
CA VAL A 111 -10.96 16.78 4.75
C VAL A 111 -11.62 16.42 3.42
N ALA A 112 -11.09 15.42 2.71
CA ALA A 112 -11.64 14.97 1.43
C ALA A 112 -13.07 14.43 1.58
N ALA A 113 -13.32 13.62 2.61
CA ALA A 113 -14.64 13.05 2.90
C ALA A 113 -15.66 14.13 3.25
N ARG A 114 -15.33 15.08 4.14
CA ARG A 114 -16.22 16.21 4.47
C ARG A 114 -16.58 17.02 3.23
N ARG A 115 -15.59 17.33 2.39
CA ARG A 115 -15.81 18.10 1.17
C ARG A 115 -16.69 17.34 0.18
N ALA A 116 -16.39 16.07 -0.08
CA ALA A 116 -17.18 15.24 -0.98
C ALA A 116 -18.62 15.08 -0.49
N GLY A 117 -18.81 14.77 0.80
CA GLY A 117 -20.13 14.64 1.41
C GLY A 117 -20.95 15.93 1.33
N GLY A 118 -20.33 17.08 1.62
CA GLY A 118 -20.96 18.39 1.47
C GLY A 118 -21.43 18.66 0.04
N LEU A 119 -20.57 18.40 -0.95
CA LEU A 119 -20.92 18.56 -2.37
C LEU A 119 -22.08 17.65 -2.78
N TYR A 120 -22.12 16.41 -2.31
CA TYR A 120 -23.26 15.51 -2.57
C TYR A 120 -24.56 16.08 -2.01
N VAL A 121 -24.56 16.55 -0.76
CA VAL A 121 -25.76 17.15 -0.14
C VAL A 121 -26.24 18.39 -0.91
N GLU A 122 -25.32 19.26 -1.32
CA GLU A 122 -25.64 20.46 -2.11
C GLU A 122 -26.26 20.10 -3.47
N VAL A 123 -25.70 19.12 -4.17
CA VAL A 123 -26.20 18.66 -5.47
C VAL A 123 -27.59 18.03 -5.33
N GLU A 124 -27.81 17.16 -4.34
CA GLU A 124 -29.11 16.53 -4.10
C GLU A 124 -30.19 17.57 -3.76
N ALA A 125 -29.85 18.59 -2.97
CA ALA A 125 -30.76 19.68 -2.66
C ALA A 125 -31.15 20.51 -3.90
N ALA A 126 -30.16 20.82 -4.76
CA ALA A 126 -30.38 21.58 -5.98
C ALA A 126 -31.24 20.80 -7.00
N VAL A 127 -30.97 19.51 -7.19
CA VAL A 127 -31.74 18.63 -8.08
C VAL A 127 -33.16 18.44 -7.54
N GLY A 128 -33.31 18.18 -6.25
CA GLY A 128 -34.62 18.05 -5.60
C GLY A 128 -35.49 19.29 -5.82
N GLY A 129 -34.93 20.48 -5.60
CA GLY A 129 -35.63 21.74 -5.84
C GLY A 129 -36.08 21.95 -7.29
N MET A 130 -35.27 21.54 -8.26
CA MET A 130 -35.61 21.63 -9.69
C MET A 130 -36.75 20.68 -10.07
N VAL A 131 -36.72 19.45 -9.55
CA VAL A 131 -37.77 18.45 -9.77
C VAL A 131 -39.09 18.90 -9.16
N ASP A 132 -39.07 19.46 -7.95
CA ASP A 132 -40.27 19.97 -7.30
C ASP A 132 -40.84 21.19 -8.03
N ALA A 133 -39.99 22.10 -8.51
CA ALA A 133 -40.42 23.24 -9.32
C ALA A 133 -41.10 22.80 -10.63
N GLY A 134 -40.53 21.81 -11.34
CA GLY A 134 -41.13 21.26 -12.56
C GLY A 134 -42.41 20.45 -12.36
N ARG A 135 -42.70 20.00 -11.13
CA ARG A 135 -43.97 19.32 -10.79
C ARG A 135 -45.11 20.31 -10.55
N THR A 136 -44.80 21.54 -10.18
CA THR A 136 -45.79 22.58 -9.84
C THR A 136 -46.28 23.40 -11.04
N THR A 137 -45.71 23.17 -12.23
CA THR A 137 -46.09 23.80 -13.50
C THR A 137 -46.85 22.83 -14.39
#